data_AF-Q8I6I1-F1
#
_entry.id   AF-Q8I6I1-F1
#
_cell.length_a   1.000
_cell.length_b   1.000
_cell.length_c   1.000
_cell.angle_alpha   90.00
_cell.angle_beta   90.00
_cell.angle_gamma   90.00
#
_symmetry.space_group_name_H-M   'P 1'
#
loop_
_entity.id
_entity.type
_entity.pdbx_description
1 polymer ?
#
loop_
_entity_poly.entity_id
_entity_poly.type
_entity_poly.pdbx_seq_one_letter_code
_entity_poly.pdbx_strand_id
1 'polypeptide(L)'
;PSLRVVSDNIKDSFDGASRVLVSNTGSVRSDSNHNHHSHLHNNNRARLNNPAGPNSRPNRFAKSHKNANDINTNRHNGPRHKKSRYNFHLKPYDPTHKPPGPKDLVYLESSPNFCEPDPSLGIQGTRGRQCNDTSIGVDGCDLMC
;
A
#
# COMPACT_ATOMS: atom_id res chain seq x y z
N PRO A 1 -28.05 -12.16 -13.71
CA PRO A 1 -28.18 -11.11 -14.77
C PRO A 1 -27.67 -11.67 -16.10
N SER A 2 -28.04 -11.09 -17.24
CA SER A 2 -27.40 -11.41 -18.51
C SER A 2 -26.00 -10.79 -18.57
N LEU A 3 -25.09 -11.37 -19.38
CA LEU A 3 -23.76 -10.80 -19.57
C LEU A 3 -23.82 -9.40 -20.18
N ARG A 4 -24.80 -9.10 -21.04
CA ARG A 4 -25.03 -7.77 -21.60
C ARG A 4 -25.16 -6.70 -20.51
N VAL A 5 -26.05 -6.92 -19.53
CA VAL A 5 -26.22 -5.99 -18.40
C VAL A 5 -24.91 -5.82 -17.60
N VAL A 6 -24.13 -6.89 -17.43
CA VAL A 6 -22.82 -6.78 -16.75
C VAL A 6 -21.83 -5.95 -17.57
N SER A 7 -21.77 -6.17 -18.89
CA SER A 7 -20.93 -5.39 -19.82
C SER A 7 -21.34 -3.92 -19.85
N ASP A 8 -22.63 -3.60 -19.86
CA ASP A 8 -23.15 -2.23 -19.88
C ASP A 8 -22.69 -1.48 -18.61
N ASN A 9 -22.85 -2.07 -17.42
CA ASN A 9 -22.35 -1.50 -16.15
C ASN A 9 -20.81 -1.31 -16.13
N ILE A 10 -20.06 -2.20 -16.78
CA ILE A 10 -18.60 -2.10 -16.89
C ILE A 10 -18.20 -1.00 -17.89
N LYS A 11 -18.96 -0.82 -18.97
CA LYS A 11 -18.77 0.25 -19.96
C LYS A 11 -18.99 1.63 -19.33
N ASP A 12 -20.03 1.78 -18.51
CA ASP A 12 -20.27 3.01 -17.75
C ASP A 12 -19.09 3.31 -16.80
N SER A 13 -18.57 2.28 -16.14
CA SER A 13 -17.38 2.40 -15.25
C SER A 13 -16.09 2.68 -16.03
N PHE A 14 -16.01 2.32 -17.31
CA PHE A 14 -14.88 2.63 -18.19
C PHE A 14 -14.91 4.09 -18.64
N ASP A 15 -16.08 4.60 -19.03
CA ASP A 15 -16.25 6.01 -19.42
C ASP A 15 -16.02 6.97 -18.22
N GLY A 16 -16.34 6.51 -17.01
CA GLY A 16 -16.04 7.20 -15.75
C GLY A 16 -14.68 6.87 -15.11
N ALA A 17 -13.79 6.14 -15.80
CA ALA A 17 -12.57 5.63 -15.19
C ALA A 17 -11.62 6.76 -14.72
N SER A 18 -11.13 6.66 -13.49
CA SER A 18 -10.34 7.73 -12.86
C SER A 18 -8.83 7.51 -13.00
N ARG A 19 -8.09 8.54 -13.42
CA ARG A 19 -6.62 8.48 -13.42
C ARG A 19 -6.07 8.53 -12.01
N VAL A 20 -5.15 7.62 -11.68
CA VAL A 20 -4.51 7.51 -10.37
C VAL A 20 -2.98 7.48 -10.47
N LEU A 21 -2.34 7.82 -9.37
CA LEU A 21 -0.90 7.73 -9.17
C LEU A 21 -0.56 6.67 -8.12
N VAL A 22 0.49 5.89 -8.37
CA VAL A 22 1.05 4.91 -7.43
C VAL A 22 1.84 5.65 -6.35
N SER A 23 1.21 5.96 -5.22
CA SER A 23 1.94 6.53 -4.08
C SER A 23 2.62 5.41 -3.32
N ASN A 24 3.90 5.16 -3.61
CA ASN A 24 4.75 4.22 -2.87
C ASN A 24 5.10 4.79 -1.49
N THR A 25 4.10 4.92 -0.61
CA THR A 25 4.28 5.26 0.80
C THR A 25 4.81 4.04 1.55
N GLY A 26 6.04 3.64 1.20
CA GLY A 26 6.78 2.60 1.90
C GLY A 26 7.10 3.06 3.31
N SER A 27 6.22 2.74 4.26
CA SER A 27 6.47 2.84 5.70
C SER A 27 7.27 4.07 6.15
N VAL A 28 6.80 5.28 5.81
CA VAL A 28 7.09 6.44 6.67
C VAL A 28 6.44 6.15 8.01
N ARG A 29 7.24 5.58 8.91
CA ARG A 29 6.93 5.60 10.33
C ARG A 29 6.85 7.07 10.69
N SER A 30 5.65 7.55 10.95
CA SER A 30 5.50 8.76 11.75
C SER A 30 6.15 8.44 13.08
N ASP A 31 7.36 8.93 13.31
CA ASP A 31 7.93 9.00 14.65
C ASP A 31 7.08 10.00 15.43
N SER A 32 5.97 9.48 15.97
CA SER A 32 5.06 10.18 16.86
C SER A 32 5.82 10.48 18.13
N ASN A 33 6.46 11.65 18.08
CA ASN A 33 7.32 12.26 19.08
C ASN A 33 6.73 12.11 20.49
N HIS A 34 7.12 11.05 21.20
CA HIS A 34 6.71 10.84 22.58
C HIS A 34 7.57 11.74 23.46
N ASN A 35 6.92 12.70 24.12
CA ASN A 35 7.50 13.49 25.21
C ASN A 35 8.10 12.54 26.26
N HIS A 36 9.41 12.33 26.22
CA HIS A 36 10.14 11.74 27.32
C HIS A 36 10.77 12.85 28.15
N HIS A 37 10.36 12.89 29.42
CA HIS A 37 10.71 13.93 30.38
C HIS A 37 12.22 14.13 30.51
N SER A 38 12.60 15.40 30.60
CA SER A 38 13.96 15.86 30.89
C SER A 38 14.45 15.39 32.27
N HIS A 39 15.32 14.39 32.30
CA HIS A 39 16.18 14.14 33.46
C HIS A 39 17.62 14.53 33.15
N LEU A 40 17.94 15.77 33.52
CA LEU A 40 19.28 16.34 33.54
C LEU A 40 20.16 15.56 34.53
N HIS A 41 20.95 14.59 34.06
CA HIS A 41 22.03 14.01 34.86
C HIS A 41 23.35 14.72 34.55
N ASN A 42 23.80 15.53 35.52
CA ASN A 42 24.96 16.38 35.40
C ASN A 42 26.27 15.58 35.61
N ASN A 43 27.18 15.60 34.64
CA ASN A 43 28.41 14.81 34.64
C ASN A 43 29.56 15.54 35.37
N ASN A 44 29.67 15.36 36.68
CA ASN A 44 30.86 15.79 37.44
C ASN A 44 31.78 14.60 37.78
N ARG A 45 32.99 14.62 37.19
CA ARG A 45 34.06 13.63 37.39
C ARG A 45 34.85 13.88 38.70
N ALA A 46 34.99 12.83 39.53
CA ALA A 46 36.03 12.63 40.55
C ALA A 46 35.81 11.23 41.17
N ARG A 47 36.78 10.33 41.46
CA ARG A 47 38.25 10.28 41.33
C ARG A 47 38.69 8.79 41.15
N LEU A 48 39.75 8.57 40.37
CA LEU A 48 40.96 7.76 40.66
C LEU A 48 40.87 6.33 41.30
N ASN A 49 41.15 5.32 40.46
CA ASN A 49 41.96 4.07 40.65
C ASN A 49 41.99 3.26 41.99
N ASN A 50 41.55 1.98 41.93
CA ASN A 50 42.14 0.68 42.38
C ASN A 50 43.17 0.57 43.56
N PRO A 51 43.40 -0.62 44.20
CA PRO A 51 42.68 -1.93 44.21
C PRO A 51 42.58 -2.63 45.64
N ALA A 52 42.26 -3.94 45.66
CA ALA A 52 42.43 -4.95 46.74
C ALA A 52 41.31 -5.17 47.80
N GLY A 53 41.14 -6.43 48.24
CA GLY A 53 40.14 -6.91 49.25
C GLY A 53 40.74 -7.09 50.66
N PRO A 54 40.27 -8.03 51.53
CA PRO A 54 39.32 -9.13 51.32
C PRO A 54 38.24 -9.35 52.44
N ASN A 55 37.40 -10.39 52.26
CA ASN A 55 36.69 -11.20 53.27
C ASN A 55 35.81 -10.55 54.37
N SER A 56 34.48 -10.73 54.25
CA SER A 56 33.62 -11.10 55.39
C SER A 56 32.30 -11.74 54.93
N ARG A 57 32.04 -12.98 55.39
CA ARG A 57 30.75 -13.69 55.34
C ARG A 57 30.46 -14.16 56.77
N PRO A 58 29.19 -14.16 57.21
CA PRO A 58 28.27 -15.25 56.89
C PRO A 58 27.05 -14.70 56.10
N ASN A 59 25.83 -15.26 56.02
CA ASN A 59 25.24 -16.41 56.72
C ASN A 59 24.30 -17.25 55.84
N ARG A 60 22.99 -17.28 56.10
CA ARG A 60 22.03 -18.32 55.65
C ARG A 60 20.60 -17.80 55.47
N PHE A 61 19.81 -18.63 54.77
CA PHE A 61 18.33 -18.71 54.73
C PHE A 61 17.54 -17.83 53.74
N ALA A 62 17.37 -18.35 52.51
CA ALA A 62 16.05 -18.52 51.90
C ALA A 62 16.12 -19.56 50.77
N LYS A 63 15.51 -20.74 50.95
CA LYS A 63 15.18 -21.63 49.83
C LYS A 63 13.83 -21.19 49.27
N SER A 64 13.72 -21.05 47.95
CA SER A 64 12.42 -21.18 47.27
C SER A 64 12.63 -21.81 45.90
N HIS A 65 12.69 -23.15 45.89
CA HIS A 65 12.36 -23.89 44.68
C HIS A 65 10.84 -23.81 44.51
N LYS A 66 10.37 -23.30 43.38
CA LYS A 66 9.06 -23.66 42.83
C LYS A 66 9.27 -24.10 41.39
N ASN A 67 8.83 -25.32 41.11
CA ASN A 67 8.98 -25.96 39.81
C ASN A 67 8.02 -25.39 38.78
N ALA A 68 8.29 -25.73 37.52
CA ALA A 68 7.52 -25.41 36.33
C ALA A 68 5.99 -25.62 36.47
N ASN A 69 5.24 -24.82 35.70
CA ASN A 69 4.27 -25.34 34.73
C ASN A 69 3.73 -24.21 33.85
N ASP A 70 4.37 -23.98 32.69
CA ASP A 70 3.80 -23.22 31.57
C ASP A 70 4.13 -23.93 30.24
N ILE A 71 3.66 -25.17 30.13
CA ILE A 71 3.39 -25.76 28.81
C ILE A 71 1.99 -25.31 28.44
N ASN A 72 1.86 -24.23 27.66
CA ASN A 72 0.68 -24.09 26.82
C ASN A 72 1.05 -23.94 25.34
N THR A 73 0.45 -24.85 24.60
CA THR A 73 0.64 -25.24 23.22
C THR A 73 0.77 -24.10 22.22
N ASN A 74 1.74 -24.29 21.34
CA ASN A 74 1.88 -23.60 20.08
C ASN A 74 0.70 -23.99 19.14
N ARG A 75 0.15 -23.02 18.38
CA ARG A 75 -0.87 -23.19 17.29
C ARG A 75 -2.28 -23.57 17.81
N HIS A 76 -3.35 -22.85 17.51
CA HIS A 76 -3.77 -22.39 16.19
C HIS A 76 -4.73 -21.20 16.30
N ASN A 77 -4.50 -20.13 15.53
CA ASN A 77 -5.56 -19.20 15.13
C ASN A 77 -5.18 -18.43 13.85
N GLY A 78 -5.53 -19.03 12.72
CA GLY A 78 -5.59 -18.38 11.40
C GLY A 78 -4.25 -18.10 10.70
N PRO A 79 -4.18 -18.31 9.37
CA PRO A 79 -3.20 -17.59 8.56
C PRO A 79 -3.46 -16.08 8.76
N ARG A 80 -2.45 -15.33 9.19
CA ARG A 80 -2.50 -13.86 9.10
C ARG A 80 -2.86 -13.51 7.66
N HIS A 81 -4.03 -12.89 7.45
CA HIS A 81 -4.39 -12.34 6.14
C HIS A 81 -3.20 -11.50 5.67
N LYS A 82 -2.59 -11.87 4.54
CA LYS A 82 -1.51 -11.12 3.89
C LYS A 82 -2.08 -9.82 3.31
N LYS A 83 -2.51 -8.92 4.20
CA LYS A 83 -3.21 -7.69 3.86
C LYS A 83 -2.18 -6.74 3.24
N SER A 84 -2.33 -6.57 1.93
CA SER A 84 -1.39 -5.92 1.00
C SER A 84 0.06 -6.41 1.03
N ARG A 85 0.43 -7.19 0.01
CA ARG A 85 1.83 -7.27 -0.48
C ARG A 85 2.21 -6.04 -1.32
N TYR A 86 1.28 -5.09 -1.46
CA TYR A 86 1.35 -3.90 -2.28
C TYR A 86 1.05 -2.68 -1.41
N ASN A 87 2.08 -2.06 -0.85
CA ASN A 87 1.95 -0.87 0.02
C ASN A 87 1.77 0.44 -0.76
N PHE A 88 1.40 0.35 -2.04
CA PHE A 88 1.05 1.52 -2.82
C PHE A 88 -0.40 1.93 -2.56
N HIS A 89 -0.59 3.18 -2.17
CA HIS A 89 -1.91 3.79 -2.12
C HIS A 89 -2.15 4.48 -3.47
N LEU A 90 -3.22 4.07 -4.15
CA LEU A 90 -3.69 4.78 -5.34
C LEU A 90 -4.28 6.11 -4.88
N LYS A 91 -3.72 7.21 -5.38
CA LYS A 91 -4.24 8.57 -5.16
C LYS A 91 -4.80 9.10 -6.48
N PRO A 92 -5.90 9.87 -6.48
CA PRO A 92 -6.31 10.62 -7.67
C PRO A 92 -5.15 11.41 -8.27
N TYR A 93 -5.10 11.48 -9.60
CA TYR A 93 -4.13 12.31 -10.31
C TYR A 93 -4.36 13.81 -10.02
N ASP A 94 -5.63 14.22 -9.95
CA ASP A 94 -6.06 15.55 -9.51
C ASP A 94 -6.58 15.48 -8.05
N PRO A 95 -6.01 16.25 -7.10
CA PRO A 95 -6.46 16.26 -5.71
C PRO A 95 -7.91 16.74 -5.48
N THR A 96 -8.50 17.45 -6.45
CA THR A 96 -9.90 17.92 -6.38
C THR A 96 -10.91 16.84 -6.80
N HIS A 97 -10.45 15.79 -7.48
CA HIS A 97 -11.29 14.66 -7.87
C HIS A 97 -11.57 13.72 -6.70
N LYS A 98 -12.77 13.14 -6.70
CA LYS A 98 -13.20 12.15 -5.72
C LYS A 98 -12.27 10.92 -5.77
N PRO A 99 -11.81 10.38 -4.63
CA PRO A 99 -11.10 9.10 -4.60
C PRO A 99 -11.95 7.95 -5.15
N PRO A 100 -11.37 7.05 -5.97
CA PRO A 100 -12.09 5.93 -6.57
C PRO A 100 -12.54 4.92 -5.50
N GLY A 101 -13.78 4.45 -5.64
CA GLY A 101 -14.36 3.38 -4.84
C GLY A 101 -13.93 1.98 -5.29
N PRO A 102 -14.29 0.93 -4.53
CA PRO A 102 -13.89 -0.45 -4.82
C PRO A 102 -14.60 -1.09 -6.03
N LYS A 103 -15.49 -0.35 -6.72
CA LYS A 103 -16.16 -0.76 -7.96
C LYS A 103 -15.73 0.08 -9.17
N ASP A 104 -14.94 1.11 -8.95
CA ASP A 104 -14.61 2.09 -9.98
C ASP A 104 -13.38 1.59 -10.75
N LEU A 105 -13.36 1.78 -12.08
CA LEU A 105 -12.18 1.48 -12.87
C LEU A 105 -11.17 2.63 -12.76
N VAL A 106 -9.88 2.28 -12.76
CA VAL A 106 -8.78 3.22 -12.60
C VAL A 106 -7.66 2.92 -13.58
N TYR A 107 -6.96 3.95 -14.03
CA TYR A 107 -5.82 3.83 -14.94
C TYR A 107 -4.63 4.69 -14.50
N LEU A 108 -3.44 4.31 -14.94
CA LEU A 108 -2.16 4.96 -14.58
C LEU A 108 -1.65 5.86 -15.71
N GLU A 109 -1.64 5.29 -16.91
CA GLU A 109 -1.06 5.86 -18.13
C GLU A 109 -2.17 6.17 -19.12
N SER A 110 -2.05 7.29 -19.83
CA SER A 110 -3.01 7.67 -20.86
C SER A 110 -3.00 6.68 -22.01
N SER A 111 -4.17 6.40 -22.59
CA SER A 111 -4.28 5.56 -23.78
C SER A 111 -3.46 6.12 -24.96
N PRO A 112 -2.84 5.25 -25.78
CA PRO A 112 -2.18 5.68 -27.02
C PRO A 112 -3.18 6.15 -28.07
N ASN A 113 -2.69 6.70 -29.18
CA ASN A 113 -3.51 6.95 -30.36
C ASN A 113 -3.78 5.62 -31.09
N PHE A 114 -5.01 5.40 -31.55
CA PHE A 114 -5.44 4.19 -32.26
C PHE A 114 -5.79 4.42 -33.74
N CYS A 115 -5.69 5.64 -34.27
CA CYS A 115 -6.04 5.98 -35.66
C CYS A 115 -5.05 5.36 -36.66
N GLU A 116 -3.75 5.56 -36.45
CA GLU A 116 -2.70 5.02 -37.30
C GLU A 116 -2.15 3.68 -36.76
N PRO A 117 -1.65 2.78 -37.62
CA PRO A 117 -1.10 1.50 -37.19
C PRO A 117 0.24 1.67 -36.47
N ASP A 118 0.36 1.07 -35.29
CA ASP A 118 1.62 0.90 -34.55
C ASP A 118 1.82 -0.58 -34.19
N PRO A 119 2.58 -1.33 -35.01
CA PRO A 119 2.89 -2.74 -34.75
C PRO A 119 3.66 -2.98 -33.44
N SER A 120 4.35 -1.98 -32.89
CA SER A 120 5.11 -2.14 -31.64
C SER A 120 4.20 -2.22 -30.41
N LEU A 121 3.03 -1.58 -30.48
CA LEU A 121 1.97 -1.62 -29.47
C LEU A 121 0.82 -2.59 -29.84
N GLY A 122 0.91 -3.27 -30.98
CA GLY A 122 -0.13 -4.15 -31.50
C GLY A 122 -1.37 -3.42 -32.05
N ILE A 123 -1.24 -2.13 -32.36
CA ILE A 123 -2.32 -1.28 -32.85
C ILE A 123 -2.41 -1.40 -34.37
N GLN A 124 -3.59 -1.76 -34.89
CA GLN A 124 -3.81 -1.97 -36.33
C GLN A 124 -4.26 -0.70 -37.09
N GLY A 125 -4.53 0.40 -36.38
CA GLY A 125 -5.15 1.60 -36.94
C GLY A 125 -6.67 1.45 -37.11
N THR A 126 -7.33 2.49 -37.63
CA THR A 126 -8.78 2.50 -37.93
C THR A 126 -9.11 2.23 -39.40
N ARG A 127 -8.13 2.29 -40.29
CA ARG A 127 -8.33 2.17 -41.75
C ARG A 127 -9.03 0.85 -42.12
N GLY A 128 -10.06 0.94 -42.96
CA GLY A 128 -10.86 -0.21 -43.40
C GLY A 128 -11.92 -0.69 -42.40
N ARG A 129 -12.06 -0.06 -41.23
CA ARG A 129 -13.22 -0.27 -40.34
C ARG A 129 -14.46 0.39 -40.93
N GLN A 130 -15.62 -0.20 -40.69
CA GLN A 130 -16.90 0.43 -41.02
C GLN A 130 -17.18 1.60 -40.05
N CYS A 131 -17.72 2.69 -40.59
CA CYS A 131 -18.17 3.88 -39.86
C CYS A 131 -19.56 4.30 -40.34
N ASN A 132 -20.21 5.17 -39.58
CA ASN A 132 -21.54 5.68 -39.85
C ASN A 132 -21.47 7.16 -40.24
N ASP A 133 -21.71 7.46 -41.52
CA ASP A 133 -21.64 8.82 -42.10
C ASP A 133 -22.67 9.80 -41.48
N THR A 134 -23.71 9.28 -40.81
CA THR A 134 -24.73 10.10 -40.14
C THR A 134 -24.49 10.29 -38.65
N SER A 135 -23.50 9.63 -38.05
CA SER A 135 -23.22 9.73 -36.62
C SER A 135 -22.16 10.78 -36.32
N ILE A 136 -22.46 11.63 -35.34
CA ILE A 136 -21.49 12.52 -34.69
C ILE A 136 -20.74 11.84 -33.52
N GLY A 137 -21.05 10.57 -33.25
CA GLY A 137 -20.48 9.78 -32.16
C GLY A 137 -19.20 9.04 -32.54
N VAL A 138 -18.71 8.18 -31.65
CA VAL A 138 -17.47 7.39 -31.83
C VAL A 138 -17.54 6.34 -32.95
N ASP A 139 -18.72 6.09 -33.51
CA ASP A 139 -18.95 5.30 -34.72
C ASP A 139 -18.94 6.16 -36.01
N GLY A 140 -18.92 7.49 -35.86
CA GLY A 140 -18.94 8.47 -36.95
C GLY A 140 -17.71 8.42 -37.84
N CYS A 141 -17.90 8.62 -39.14
CA CYS A 141 -16.79 8.63 -40.09
C CYS A 141 -15.79 9.78 -39.82
N ASP A 142 -16.27 10.94 -39.33
CA ASP A 142 -15.44 12.09 -38.92
C ASP A 142 -14.44 11.79 -37.79
N LEU A 143 -14.67 10.76 -36.97
CA LEU A 143 -13.79 10.36 -35.86
C LEU A 143 -13.01 9.07 -36.15
N MET A 144 -13.36 8.36 -37.22
CA MET A 144 -12.84 7.03 -37.53
C MET A 144 -11.86 7.00 -38.72
N CYS A 145 -11.87 8.01 -39.58
CA CYS A 145 -11.16 8.06 -40.86
C CYS A 145 -10.17 9.22 -40.96
#